data_AF-A0A8J4WE05-F1
#
_entry.id   AF-A0A8J4WE05-F1
#
_cell.length_a   1.000
_cell.length_b   1.000
_cell.length_c   1.000
_cell.angle_alpha   90.00
_cell.angle_beta   90.00
_cell.angle_gamma   90.00
#
_symmetry.space_group_name_H-M   'P 1'
#
loop_
_entity.id
_entity.type
_entity.pdbx_description
1 polymer ?
#
loop_
_entity_poly.entity_id
_entity_poly.type
_entity_poly.pdbx_seq_one_letter_code
_entity_poly.pdbx_strand_id
1 'polypeptide(L)'
;FAIAPLLALLFGLIYVSVEYTSYQGINAGVGMVFMTTLFNGVVAFNSVLPITSLDRQAFYRERAAQTYNSLWYFMGSTVAEIPYVFGSMLLYTVIYYWMVGFTGFGTAVLYWINTSLLVLLQTYLGQLLVYCLPSVEVAALLGVMLNSILFLFMGFNPPANAIPSGYKWLYTITPQRYSVAVLAALVFSKCDDLPTWDSETNQYVNIGSSLGCQPMTNPPEGIDHITIKEYVESTFEYKHDDIWRNFGIVLAFTVGFRLLALLSLRFINHQKR
;
A
#
# COMPACT_ATOMS: atom_id res chain seq x y z
N PHE A 1 -16.93 -7.35 2.78
CA PHE A 1 -16.24 -8.62 3.12
C PHE A 1 -15.92 -9.51 1.91
N ALA A 2 -16.86 -9.90 1.03
CA ALA A 2 -16.59 -10.89 -0.03
C ALA A 2 -15.52 -10.48 -1.08
N ILE A 3 -15.27 -9.18 -1.26
CA ILE A 3 -14.30 -8.69 -2.27
C ILE A 3 -12.86 -9.05 -1.90
N ALA A 4 -12.50 -8.99 -0.61
CA ALA A 4 -11.14 -9.26 -0.14
C ALA A 4 -10.66 -10.70 -0.45
N PRO A 5 -11.38 -11.77 -0.09
CA PRO A 5 -10.97 -13.13 -0.45
C PRO A 5 -11.02 -13.37 -1.97
N LEU A 6 -11.92 -12.72 -2.72
CA LEU A 6 -11.96 -12.83 -4.18
C LEU A 6 -10.71 -12.22 -4.83
N LEU A 7 -10.28 -11.04 -4.39
CA LEU A 7 -9.02 -10.42 -4.84
C LEU A 7 -7.81 -11.25 -4.41
N ALA A 8 -7.83 -11.82 -3.21
CA ALA A 8 -6.76 -12.69 -2.72
C ALA A 8 -6.60 -13.93 -3.59
N LEU A 9 -7.71 -14.60 -3.94
CA LEU A 9 -7.70 -15.75 -4.84
C LEU A 9 -7.28 -15.37 -6.26
N LEU A 10 -7.81 -14.26 -6.79
CA LEU A 10 -7.47 -13.78 -8.13
C LEU A 10 -5.95 -13.58 -8.27
N PHE A 11 -5.34 -12.78 -7.39
CA PHE A 11 -3.91 -12.53 -7.45
C PHE A 11 -3.07 -13.72 -6.99
N GLY A 12 -3.54 -14.48 -6.00
CA GLY A 12 -2.88 -15.69 -5.53
C GLY A 12 -2.76 -16.75 -6.62
N LEU A 13 -3.79 -16.91 -7.47
CA LEU A 13 -3.78 -17.84 -8.60
C LEU A 13 -2.89 -17.36 -9.76
N ILE A 14 -2.89 -16.06 -10.05
CA ILE A 14 -2.07 -15.49 -11.14
C ILE A 14 -0.58 -15.67 -10.84
N TYR A 15 -0.17 -15.52 -9.59
CA TYR A 15 1.24 -15.56 -9.17
C TYR A 15 1.60 -16.85 -8.42
N VAL A 16 0.82 -17.90 -8.60
CA VAL A 16 1.14 -19.22 -8.05
C VAL A 16 2.41 -19.74 -8.74
N SER A 17 3.34 -20.29 -7.95
CA SER A 17 4.58 -20.93 -8.45
C SER A 17 5.54 -20.00 -9.22
N VAL A 18 5.53 -18.70 -8.95
CA VAL A 18 6.53 -17.78 -9.51
C VAL A 18 7.86 -17.96 -8.78
N GLU A 19 8.93 -18.21 -9.53
CA GLU A 19 10.29 -18.25 -8.99
C GLU A 19 10.90 -16.85 -9.00
N TYR A 20 11.19 -16.30 -7.82
CA TYR A 20 11.65 -14.91 -7.67
C TYR A 20 13.17 -14.72 -7.79
N THR A 21 13.92 -15.79 -8.10
CA THR A 21 15.40 -15.77 -8.21
C THR A 21 15.90 -15.10 -9.48
N SER A 22 15.11 -15.14 -10.56
CA SER A 22 15.49 -14.57 -11.86
C SER A 22 15.17 -13.09 -11.96
N TYR A 23 15.89 -12.36 -12.83
CA TYR A 23 15.58 -10.95 -13.13
C TYR A 23 14.11 -10.73 -13.52
N GLN A 24 13.54 -11.62 -14.35
CA GLN A 24 12.13 -11.54 -14.70
C GLN A 24 11.23 -11.87 -13.51
N GLY A 25 11.59 -12.88 -12.72
CA GLY A 25 10.89 -13.30 -11.53
C GLY A 25 10.80 -12.22 -10.45
N ILE A 26 11.90 -11.53 -10.15
CA ILE A 26 11.91 -10.44 -9.17
C ILE A 26 11.10 -9.24 -9.64
N ASN A 27 11.19 -8.86 -10.92
CA ASN A 27 10.35 -7.81 -11.49
C ASN A 27 8.86 -8.18 -11.45
N ALA A 28 8.53 -9.44 -11.71
CA ALA A 28 7.17 -9.95 -11.56
C ALA A 28 6.71 -9.94 -10.10
N GLY A 29 7.58 -10.28 -9.14
CA GLY A 29 7.30 -10.26 -7.71
C GLY A 29 7.08 -8.86 -7.14
N VAL A 30 7.95 -7.90 -7.47
CA VAL A 30 7.75 -6.49 -7.09
C VAL A 30 6.52 -5.91 -7.79
N GLY A 31 6.31 -6.26 -9.07
CA GLY A 31 5.13 -5.88 -9.83
C GLY A 31 3.83 -6.44 -9.24
N MET A 32 3.86 -7.66 -8.71
CA MET A 32 2.74 -8.26 -7.99
C MET A 32 2.38 -7.43 -6.75
N VAL A 33 3.37 -7.07 -5.93
CA VAL A 33 3.16 -6.24 -4.72
C VAL A 33 2.59 -4.87 -5.11
N PHE A 34 3.11 -4.26 -6.18
CA PHE A 34 2.58 -3.00 -6.72
C PHE A 34 1.13 -3.14 -7.19
N MET A 35 0.82 -4.13 -8.02
CA MET A 35 -0.52 -4.34 -8.59
C MET A 35 -1.55 -4.65 -7.50
N THR A 36 -1.21 -5.54 -6.56
CA THR A 36 -2.12 -5.87 -5.44
C THR A 36 -2.38 -4.68 -4.53
N THR A 37 -1.36 -3.86 -4.26
CA THR A 37 -1.51 -2.59 -3.53
C THR A 37 -2.45 -1.64 -4.28
N LEU A 38 -2.25 -1.47 -5.58
CA LEU A 38 -3.08 -0.62 -6.42
C LEU A 38 -4.54 -1.08 -6.40
N PHE A 39 -4.80 -2.36 -6.64
CA PHE A 39 -6.16 -2.89 -6.68
C PHE A 39 -6.86 -2.80 -5.32
N ASN A 40 -6.20 -3.19 -4.23
CA ASN A 40 -6.77 -3.04 -2.88
C ASN A 40 -7.07 -1.57 -2.57
N GLY A 41 -6.17 -0.66 -2.94
CA GLY A 41 -6.36 0.77 -2.72
C GLY A 41 -7.50 1.38 -3.53
N VAL A 42 -7.62 1.03 -4.81
CA VAL A 42 -8.70 1.50 -5.69
C VAL A 42 -10.06 0.98 -5.23
N VAL A 43 -10.14 -0.31 -4.87
CA VAL A 43 -11.38 -0.94 -4.40
C VAL A 43 -11.82 -0.32 -3.08
N ALA A 44 -10.90 -0.16 -2.13
CA ALA A 44 -11.19 0.50 -0.85
C ALA A 44 -11.75 1.92 -1.08
N PHE A 45 -11.03 2.72 -1.88
CA PHE A 45 -11.43 4.08 -2.21
C PHE A 45 -12.82 4.16 -2.85
N ASN A 46 -13.11 3.36 -3.88
CA ASN A 46 -14.39 3.43 -4.57
C ASN A 46 -15.55 2.88 -3.73
N SER A 47 -15.30 1.85 -2.92
CA SER A 47 -16.34 1.23 -2.10
C SER A 47 -16.87 2.15 -0.99
N VAL A 48 -16.04 3.05 -0.48
CA VAL A 48 -16.40 3.92 0.64
C VAL A 48 -17.19 5.18 0.22
N LEU A 49 -17.05 5.62 -1.04
CA LEU A 49 -17.70 6.83 -1.56
C LEU A 49 -19.23 6.84 -1.38
N PRO A 50 -19.99 5.83 -1.86
CA PRO A 50 -21.45 5.84 -1.74
C PRO A 50 -21.90 5.71 -0.28
N ILE A 51 -21.23 4.86 0.50
CA ILE A 51 -21.56 4.62 1.92
C ILE A 51 -21.41 5.93 2.71
N THR A 52 -20.27 6.59 2.56
CA THR A 52 -19.98 7.84 3.28
C THR A 52 -20.94 8.97 2.88
N SER A 53 -21.40 8.99 1.63
CA SER A 53 -22.35 9.99 1.18
C SER A 53 -23.72 9.84 1.85
N LEU A 54 -24.18 8.60 2.00
CA LEU A 54 -25.41 8.29 2.73
C LEU A 54 -25.26 8.67 4.21
N ASP A 55 -24.13 8.31 4.83
CA ASP A 55 -23.87 8.65 6.24
C ASP A 55 -23.80 10.17 6.46
N ARG A 56 -23.23 10.92 5.51
CA ARG A 56 -23.18 12.39 5.56
C ARG A 56 -24.58 13.01 5.56
N GLN A 57 -25.53 12.46 4.80
CA GLN A 57 -26.92 12.95 4.79
C GLN A 57 -27.61 12.69 6.13
N ALA A 58 -27.44 11.50 6.70
CA ALA A 58 -27.95 11.16 8.03
C ALA A 58 -27.34 12.07 9.11
N PHE A 59 -26.03 12.28 9.05
CA PHE A 59 -25.28 13.17 9.94
C PHE A 59 -25.85 14.60 9.94
N TYR A 60 -26.12 15.18 8.77
CA TYR A 60 -26.68 16.54 8.71
C TYR A 60 -28.05 16.64 9.37
N ARG A 61 -28.92 15.63 9.19
CA ARG A 61 -30.24 15.59 9.83
C ARG A 61 -30.13 15.48 11.35
N GLU A 62 -29.26 14.60 11.85
CA GLU A 62 -29.07 14.38 13.29
C GLU A 62 -28.36 15.55 13.98
N ARG A 63 -27.44 16.21 13.29
CA ARG A 63 -26.84 17.47 13.75
C ARG A 63 -27.86 18.61 13.80
N ALA A 64 -28.77 18.70 12.83
CA ALA A 64 -29.85 19.69 12.84
C ALA A 64 -30.80 19.46 14.03
N ALA A 65 -31.03 18.20 14.43
CA ALA A 65 -31.78 17.81 15.62
C ALA A 65 -30.99 17.98 16.94
N GLN A 66 -29.73 18.44 16.89
CA GLN A 66 -28.84 18.60 18.05
C GLN A 66 -28.58 17.30 18.84
N THR A 67 -28.67 16.13 18.20
CA THR A 67 -28.48 14.82 18.86
C THR A 67 -27.03 14.63 19.33
N TYR A 68 -26.05 15.07 18.54
CA TYR A 68 -24.62 15.02 18.88
C TYR A 68 -23.80 16.03 18.05
N ASN A 69 -22.58 16.32 18.49
CA ASN A 69 -21.62 17.15 17.76
C ASN A 69 -20.80 16.30 16.76
N SER A 70 -20.31 16.95 15.70
CA SER A 70 -19.37 16.44 14.68
C SER A 70 -18.23 15.58 15.21
N LEU A 71 -17.66 15.93 16.38
CA LEU A 71 -16.57 15.17 16.99
C LEU A 71 -16.99 13.73 17.36
N TRP A 72 -18.19 13.55 17.93
CA TRP A 72 -18.64 12.21 18.36
C TRP A 72 -18.95 11.30 17.17
N TYR A 73 -19.57 11.85 16.13
CA TYR A 73 -19.73 11.14 14.86
C TYR A 73 -18.39 10.74 14.24
N PHE A 74 -17.42 11.67 14.25
CA PHE A 74 -16.07 11.40 13.77
C PHE A 74 -15.39 10.28 14.58
N MET A 75 -15.47 10.29 15.90
CA MET A 75 -14.87 9.24 16.73
C MET A 75 -15.52 7.89 16.45
N GLY A 76 -16.86 7.82 16.41
CA GLY A 76 -17.60 6.60 16.12
C GLY A 76 -17.26 6.01 14.76
N SER A 77 -17.29 6.82 13.70
CA SER A 77 -16.93 6.38 12.34
C SER A 77 -15.46 5.98 12.22
N THR A 78 -14.54 6.62 12.94
CA THR A 78 -13.12 6.22 12.94
C THR A 78 -12.95 4.83 13.54
N VAL A 79 -13.52 4.61 14.73
CA VAL A 79 -13.36 3.37 15.49
C VAL A 79 -14.09 2.21 14.81
N ALA A 80 -15.22 2.47 14.15
CA ALA A 80 -15.96 1.43 13.41
C ALA A 80 -15.20 0.93 12.18
N GLU A 81 -14.43 1.79 11.51
CA GLU A 81 -13.72 1.42 10.27
C GLU A 81 -12.52 0.50 10.52
N ILE A 82 -11.79 0.72 11.63
CA ILE A 82 -10.57 -0.04 11.95
C ILE A 82 -10.80 -1.56 12.00
N PRO A 83 -11.73 -2.11 12.81
CA PRO A 83 -11.93 -3.56 12.89
C PRO A 83 -12.45 -4.14 11.57
N TYR A 84 -13.26 -3.38 10.81
CA TYR A 84 -13.73 -3.80 9.50
C TYR A 84 -12.59 -3.97 8.51
N VAL A 85 -11.73 -2.95 8.39
CA VAL A 85 -10.57 -2.97 7.47
C VAL A 85 -9.57 -4.04 7.87
N PHE A 86 -9.19 -4.12 9.15
CA PHE A 86 -8.22 -5.10 9.63
C PHE A 86 -8.73 -6.54 9.48
N GLY A 87 -10.02 -6.78 9.76
CA GLY A 87 -10.64 -8.09 9.54
C GLY A 87 -10.71 -8.47 8.06
N SER A 88 -11.08 -7.54 7.20
CA SER A 88 -11.13 -7.75 5.74
C SER A 88 -9.75 -8.06 5.17
N MET A 89 -8.72 -7.31 5.59
CA MET A 89 -7.35 -7.53 5.14
C MET A 89 -6.70 -8.77 5.78
N LEU A 90 -7.15 -9.20 6.95
CA LEU A 90 -6.72 -10.47 7.53
C LEU A 90 -7.13 -11.65 6.63
N LEU A 91 -8.39 -11.65 6.17
CA LEU A 91 -8.87 -12.65 5.22
C LEU A 91 -8.10 -12.61 3.90
N TYR A 92 -7.79 -11.41 3.40
CA TYR A 92 -6.95 -11.25 2.22
C TYR A 92 -5.56 -11.85 2.42
N THR A 93 -4.83 -11.42 3.47
CA THR A 93 -3.44 -11.84 3.70
C THR A 93 -3.32 -13.32 4.00
N VAL A 94 -4.24 -13.91 4.78
CA VAL A 94 -4.22 -15.36 5.10
C VAL A 94 -4.37 -16.23 3.85
N ILE A 95 -5.04 -15.75 2.81
CA ILE A 95 -5.15 -16.49 1.55
C ILE A 95 -3.98 -16.15 0.64
N TYR A 96 -3.82 -14.86 0.33
CA TYR A 96 -2.87 -14.38 -0.68
C TYR A 96 -1.41 -14.66 -0.32
N TYR A 97 -0.99 -14.37 0.91
CA TYR A 97 0.42 -14.41 1.31
C TYR A 97 1.06 -15.79 1.12
N TRP A 98 0.34 -16.84 1.52
CA TRP A 98 0.82 -18.22 1.39
C TRP A 98 0.66 -18.75 -0.04
N MET A 99 -0.39 -18.35 -0.77
CA MET A 99 -0.60 -18.77 -2.15
C MET A 99 0.51 -18.30 -3.09
N VAL A 100 1.03 -17.09 -2.89
CA VAL A 100 2.15 -16.56 -3.70
C VAL A 100 3.52 -17.08 -3.24
N GLY A 101 3.56 -17.96 -2.23
CA GLY A 101 4.78 -18.60 -1.78
C GLY A 101 5.64 -17.77 -0.82
N PHE A 102 5.11 -16.70 -0.23
CA PHE A 102 5.84 -15.96 0.80
C PHE A 102 5.92 -16.78 2.10
N THR A 103 7.01 -16.58 2.86
CA THR A 103 7.31 -17.37 4.06
C THR A 103 7.61 -16.49 5.26
N GLY A 104 7.31 -17.02 6.46
CA GLY A 104 7.59 -16.38 7.73
C GLY A 104 6.36 -15.75 8.37
N PHE A 105 5.96 -16.26 9.53
CA PHE A 105 4.78 -15.78 10.26
C PHE A 105 4.91 -14.31 10.68
N GLY A 106 6.07 -13.90 11.20
CA GLY A 106 6.30 -12.49 11.58
C GLY A 106 6.17 -11.53 10.40
N THR A 107 6.71 -11.92 9.24
CA THR A 107 6.60 -11.17 7.99
C THR A 107 5.13 -11.11 7.52
N ALA A 108 4.38 -12.21 7.62
CA ALA A 108 2.95 -12.24 7.28
C ALA A 108 2.12 -11.29 8.16
N VAL A 109 2.41 -11.22 9.46
CA VAL A 109 1.72 -10.28 10.39
C VAL A 109 2.03 -8.84 10.03
N LEU A 110 3.31 -8.49 9.76
CA LEU A 110 3.69 -7.15 9.34
C LEU A 110 3.08 -6.79 7.97
N TYR A 111 3.02 -7.75 7.05
CA TYR A 111 2.39 -7.59 5.74
C TYR A 111 0.89 -7.30 5.88
N TRP A 112 0.21 -8.01 6.77
CA TRP A 112 -1.20 -7.79 7.10
C TRP A 112 -1.43 -6.40 7.70
N ILE A 113 -0.62 -6.00 8.69
CA ILE A 113 -0.74 -4.68 9.33
C ILE A 113 -0.55 -3.58 8.29
N ASN A 114 0.50 -3.66 7.47
CA ASN A 114 0.77 -2.63 6.47
C ASN A 114 -0.30 -2.56 5.37
N THR A 115 -0.76 -3.71 4.87
CA THR A 115 -1.87 -3.76 3.90
C THR A 115 -3.17 -3.21 4.52
N SER A 116 -3.41 -3.46 5.81
CA SER A 116 -4.55 -2.88 6.55
C SER A 116 -4.44 -1.36 6.66
N LEU A 117 -3.25 -0.84 6.97
CA LEU A 117 -2.99 0.60 7.04
C LEU A 117 -3.15 1.28 5.68
N LEU A 118 -2.70 0.65 4.60
CA LEU A 118 -2.91 1.13 3.23
C LEU A 118 -4.39 1.23 2.89
N VAL A 119 -5.16 0.18 3.15
CA VAL A 119 -6.60 0.18 2.89
C VAL A 119 -7.29 1.24 3.74
N LEU A 120 -6.92 1.36 5.02
CA LEU A 120 -7.46 2.39 5.91
C LEU A 120 -7.14 3.81 5.40
N LEU A 121 -5.91 4.03 4.93
CA LEU A 121 -5.47 5.28 4.32
C LEU A 121 -6.34 5.65 3.10
N GLN A 122 -6.60 4.68 2.22
CA GLN A 122 -7.40 4.88 1.01
C GLN A 122 -8.88 5.09 1.34
N THR A 123 -9.41 4.38 2.34
CA THR A 123 -10.75 4.58 2.86
C THR A 123 -10.92 5.99 3.43
N TYR A 124 -9.97 6.47 4.25
CA TYR A 124 -10.03 7.82 4.82
C TYR A 124 -9.83 8.91 3.77
N LEU A 125 -9.03 8.68 2.74
CA LEU A 125 -8.94 9.58 1.59
C LEU A 125 -10.28 9.67 0.84
N GLY A 126 -10.97 8.55 0.63
CA GLY A 126 -12.31 8.54 0.04
C GLY A 126 -13.32 9.30 0.88
N GLN A 127 -13.33 9.08 2.20
CA GLN A 127 -14.20 9.80 3.14
C GLN A 127 -13.93 11.30 3.13
N LEU A 128 -12.65 11.70 3.15
CA LEU A 128 -12.24 13.11 3.04
C LEU A 128 -12.83 13.77 1.79
N LEU A 129 -12.73 13.12 0.62
CA LEU A 129 -13.24 13.68 -0.63
C LEU A 129 -14.77 13.82 -0.60
N VAL A 130 -15.49 12.84 -0.05
CA VAL A 130 -16.95 12.96 0.12
C VAL A 130 -17.31 14.12 1.06
N TYR A 131 -16.54 14.39 2.11
CA TYR A 131 -16.82 15.52 2.99
C TYR A 131 -16.49 16.87 2.36
N CYS A 132 -15.40 16.94 1.58
CA CYS A 132 -14.99 18.17 0.90
C CYS A 132 -15.90 18.54 -0.27
N LEU A 133 -16.41 17.57 -1.01
CA LEU A 133 -17.04 17.80 -2.32
C LEU A 133 -18.58 17.71 -2.26
N PRO A 134 -19.29 18.45 -3.13
CA PRO A 134 -20.74 18.55 -3.04
C PRO A 134 -21.45 17.23 -3.38
N SER A 135 -20.94 16.48 -4.37
CA SER A 135 -21.55 15.25 -4.87
C SER A 135 -20.58 14.07 -4.91
N VAL A 136 -21.13 12.86 -4.93
CA VAL A 136 -20.35 11.61 -4.99
C VAL A 136 -19.66 11.48 -6.33
N GLU A 137 -20.30 11.93 -7.41
CA GLU A 137 -19.77 11.88 -8.76
C GLU A 137 -18.52 12.77 -8.88
N VAL A 138 -18.57 13.98 -8.31
CA VAL A 138 -17.41 14.88 -8.29
C VAL A 138 -16.28 14.30 -7.42
N ALA A 139 -16.62 13.69 -6.28
CA ALA A 139 -15.65 13.00 -5.43
C ALA A 139 -15.00 11.79 -6.11
N ALA A 140 -15.77 11.01 -6.86
CA ALA A 140 -15.26 9.89 -7.64
C ALA A 140 -14.33 10.36 -8.75
N LEU A 141 -14.72 11.38 -9.54
CA LEU A 141 -13.91 11.91 -10.64
C LEU A 141 -12.57 12.48 -10.14
N LEU A 142 -12.60 13.37 -9.15
CA LEU A 142 -11.39 13.92 -8.55
C LEU A 142 -10.56 12.86 -7.84
N GLY A 143 -11.23 11.89 -7.21
CA GLY A 143 -10.61 10.74 -6.58
C GLY A 143 -9.80 9.89 -7.54
N VAL A 144 -10.37 9.57 -8.70
CA VAL A 144 -9.68 8.80 -9.75
C VAL A 144 -8.51 9.59 -10.30
N MET A 145 -8.68 10.89 -10.58
CA MET A 145 -7.58 11.74 -11.05
C MET A 145 -6.42 11.80 -10.04
N LEU A 146 -6.71 12.07 -8.77
CA LEU A 146 -5.71 12.12 -7.71
C LEU A 146 -5.01 10.78 -7.55
N ASN A 147 -5.77 9.68 -7.41
CA ASN A 147 -5.19 8.36 -7.24
C ASN A 147 -4.35 7.94 -8.45
N SER A 148 -4.72 8.31 -9.67
CA SER A 148 -3.95 7.99 -10.88
C SER A 148 -2.56 8.62 -10.84
N ILE A 149 -2.47 9.88 -10.39
CA ILE A 149 -1.19 10.57 -10.21
C ILE A 149 -0.40 9.90 -9.08
N LEU A 150 -1.01 9.66 -7.93
CA LEU A 150 -0.34 9.05 -6.78
C LEU A 150 0.17 7.62 -7.11
N PHE A 151 -0.62 6.82 -7.82
CA PHE A 151 -0.24 5.46 -8.23
C PHE A 151 0.93 5.44 -9.22
N LEU A 152 1.01 6.41 -10.13
CA LEU A 152 2.15 6.54 -11.05
C LEU A 152 3.46 6.79 -10.29
N PHE A 153 3.41 7.58 -9.21
CA PHE A 153 4.58 7.94 -8.41
C PHE A 153 4.79 7.03 -7.19
N MET A 154 4.42 5.75 -7.26
CA MET A 154 4.74 4.76 -6.23
C MET A 154 6.17 4.22 -6.30
N GLY A 155 6.86 4.36 -7.45
CA GLY A 155 8.25 3.95 -7.62
C GLY A 155 8.48 2.54 -8.16
N PHE A 156 7.46 1.91 -8.76
CA PHE A 156 7.60 0.65 -9.52
C PHE A 156 7.72 0.89 -11.03
N ASN A 157 6.76 1.59 -11.64
CA ASN A 157 6.76 1.91 -13.07
C ASN A 157 6.35 3.40 -13.25
N PRO A 158 7.32 4.32 -13.44
CA PRO A 158 8.77 4.09 -13.50
C PRO A 158 9.38 3.66 -12.15
N PRO A 159 10.52 2.94 -12.16
CA PRO A 159 11.24 2.61 -10.93
C PRO A 159 11.75 3.90 -10.26
N ALA A 160 11.81 3.90 -8.93
CA ALA A 160 12.12 5.09 -8.13
C ALA A 160 13.42 5.79 -8.56
N ASN A 161 14.46 5.02 -8.91
CA ASN A 161 15.75 5.57 -9.35
C ASN A 161 15.69 6.32 -10.70
N ALA A 162 14.72 5.98 -11.55
CA ALA A 162 14.54 6.57 -12.88
C ALA A 162 13.59 7.78 -12.87
N ILE A 163 13.01 8.12 -11.71
CA ILE A 163 12.16 9.31 -11.59
C ILE A 163 13.03 10.57 -11.74
N PRO A 164 12.75 11.44 -12.73
CA PRO A 164 13.53 12.66 -12.93
C PRO A 164 13.49 13.56 -11.69
N SER A 165 14.60 14.25 -11.41
CA SER A 165 14.76 15.10 -10.22
C SER A 165 13.62 16.10 -10.01
N GLY A 166 13.11 16.70 -11.08
CA GLY A 166 11.99 17.64 -11.04
C GLY A 166 10.66 17.07 -10.53
N TYR A 167 10.46 15.74 -10.63
CA TYR A 167 9.24 15.06 -10.17
C TYR A 167 9.42 14.26 -8.88
N LYS A 168 10.61 14.27 -8.26
CA LYS A 168 10.87 13.54 -7.01
C LYS A 168 10.02 14.01 -5.83
N TRP A 169 9.51 15.24 -5.86
CA TRP A 169 8.57 15.73 -4.85
C TRP A 169 7.23 14.98 -4.90
N LEU A 170 6.73 14.62 -6.10
CA LEU A 170 5.52 13.81 -6.25
C LEU A 170 5.71 12.43 -5.64
N TYR A 171 6.85 11.79 -5.93
CA TYR A 171 7.24 10.54 -5.28
C TYR A 171 7.28 10.66 -3.75
N THR A 172 7.73 11.79 -3.21
CA THR A 172 7.83 12.00 -1.75
C THR A 172 6.46 12.19 -1.08
N ILE A 173 5.53 12.91 -1.72
CA ILE A 173 4.20 13.18 -1.13
C ILE A 173 3.22 12.03 -1.31
N THR A 174 3.51 11.06 -2.19
CA THR A 174 2.65 9.91 -2.43
C THR A 174 2.59 9.00 -1.19
N PRO A 175 1.46 8.90 -0.47
CA PRO A 175 1.40 8.09 0.73
C PRO A 175 1.55 6.60 0.43
N GLN A 176 1.02 6.14 -0.70
CA GLN A 176 0.99 4.73 -1.04
C GLN A 176 2.38 4.17 -1.38
N ARG A 177 3.35 5.03 -1.78
CA ARG A 177 4.73 4.62 -2.07
C ARG A 177 5.42 4.02 -0.84
N TYR A 178 5.13 4.55 0.35
CA TYR A 178 5.67 4.08 1.61
C TYR A 178 5.11 2.70 1.96
N SER A 179 3.83 2.47 1.68
CA SER A 179 3.23 1.15 1.87
C SER A 179 3.84 0.10 0.93
N VAL A 180 3.93 0.39 -0.37
CA VAL A 180 4.54 -0.55 -1.34
C VAL A 180 5.99 -0.85 -0.97
N ALA A 181 6.76 0.18 -0.58
CA ALA A 181 8.13 0.01 -0.13
C ALA A 181 8.24 -0.93 1.08
N VAL A 182 7.35 -0.81 2.08
CA VAL A 182 7.30 -1.73 3.22
C VAL A 182 6.97 -3.16 2.77
N LEU A 183 5.92 -3.34 1.97
CA LEU A 183 5.51 -4.69 1.52
C LEU A 183 6.62 -5.38 0.72
N ALA A 184 7.24 -4.66 -0.21
CA ALA A 184 8.31 -5.19 -1.03
C ALA A 184 9.57 -5.46 -0.19
N ALA A 185 9.96 -4.54 0.70
CA ALA A 185 11.15 -4.72 1.52
C ALA A 185 11.02 -5.88 2.52
N LEU A 186 9.82 -6.09 3.08
CA LEU A 186 9.53 -7.22 3.98
C LEU A 186 9.76 -8.59 3.32
N VAL A 187 9.50 -8.70 2.02
CA VAL A 187 9.55 -9.97 1.28
C VAL A 187 10.90 -10.13 0.55
N PHE A 188 11.37 -9.08 -0.13
CA PHE A 188 12.49 -9.17 -1.07
C PHE A 188 13.79 -8.57 -0.55
N SER A 189 13.75 -7.70 0.47
CA SER A 189 14.96 -7.01 0.96
C SER A 189 15.48 -7.55 2.29
N LYS A 190 14.86 -8.61 2.84
CA LYS A 190 15.32 -9.25 4.08
C LYS A 190 16.56 -10.09 3.81
N CYS A 191 17.70 -9.63 4.31
CA CYS A 191 18.95 -10.37 4.36
C CYS A 191 19.83 -9.83 5.49
N ASP A 192 20.18 -10.68 6.45
CA ASP A 192 20.99 -10.32 7.62
C ASP A 192 22.47 -10.23 7.24
N ASP A 193 22.99 -11.27 6.57
CA ASP A 193 24.36 -11.32 6.02
C ASP A 193 24.31 -11.41 4.50
N LEU A 194 24.87 -10.40 3.82
CA LEU A 194 24.93 -10.38 2.36
C LEU A 194 25.90 -11.47 1.86
N PRO A 195 25.49 -12.32 0.90
CA PRO A 195 26.40 -13.24 0.25
C PRO A 195 27.48 -12.48 -0.51
N THR A 196 28.71 -12.97 -0.41
CA THR A 196 29.85 -12.39 -1.12
C THR A 196 30.25 -13.27 -2.29
N TRP A 197 30.51 -12.65 -3.44
CA TRP A 197 31.08 -13.35 -4.58
C TRP A 197 32.56 -13.64 -4.34
N ASP A 198 32.94 -14.92 -4.38
CA ASP A 198 34.34 -15.33 -4.35
C ASP A 198 34.85 -15.54 -5.79
N SER A 199 35.77 -14.67 -6.20
CA SER A 199 36.40 -14.69 -7.52
C SER A 199 37.33 -15.89 -7.74
N GLU A 200 37.79 -16.55 -6.68
CA GLU A 200 38.68 -17.72 -6.79
C GLU A 200 37.87 -19.00 -7.03
N THR A 201 36.74 -19.15 -6.36
CA THR A 201 35.87 -20.34 -6.51
C THR A 201 34.74 -20.16 -7.54
N ASN A 202 34.55 -18.96 -8.08
CA ASN A 202 33.44 -18.59 -8.98
C ASN A 202 32.06 -18.96 -8.38
N GLN A 203 31.90 -18.76 -7.08
CA GLN A 203 30.68 -19.10 -6.35
C GLN A 203 30.38 -18.05 -5.27
N TYR A 204 29.10 -17.90 -4.93
CA TYR A 204 28.68 -17.11 -3.78
C TYR A 204 28.91 -17.90 -2.49
N VAL A 205 29.57 -17.25 -1.53
CA VAL A 205 29.78 -17.77 -0.18
C VAL A 205 28.73 -17.16 0.75
N ASN A 206 28.30 -17.92 1.77
CA ASN A 206 27.32 -17.48 2.77
C ASN A 206 25.92 -17.13 2.22
N ILE A 207 25.39 -17.94 1.29
CA ILE A 207 24.02 -17.75 0.80
C ILE A 207 23.02 -18.03 1.92
N GLY A 208 22.35 -16.99 2.41
CA GLY A 208 21.27 -17.10 3.37
C GLY A 208 20.01 -17.76 2.79
N SER A 209 19.17 -18.32 3.65
CA SER A 209 17.91 -18.97 3.24
C SER A 209 16.80 -17.99 2.85
N SER A 210 16.96 -16.70 3.17
CA SER A 210 15.97 -15.66 2.86
C SER A 210 16.04 -15.28 1.38
N LEU A 211 14.90 -14.95 0.78
CA LEU A 211 14.80 -14.61 -0.63
C LEU A 211 15.73 -13.45 -1.01
N GLY A 212 15.82 -12.41 -0.18
CA GLY A 212 16.71 -11.27 -0.43
C GLY A 212 18.20 -11.60 -0.44
N CYS A 213 18.62 -12.71 0.17
CA CYS A 213 20.00 -13.19 0.16
C CYS A 213 20.32 -14.05 -1.07
N GLN A 214 19.36 -14.38 -1.92
CA GLN A 214 19.65 -15.22 -3.08
C GLN A 214 20.32 -14.38 -4.18
N PRO A 215 21.35 -14.92 -4.85
CA PRO A 215 21.93 -14.26 -6.01
C PRO A 215 20.94 -14.26 -7.16
N MET A 216 20.86 -13.14 -7.89
CA MET A 216 19.92 -13.02 -9.00
C MET A 216 20.42 -13.79 -10.21
N THR A 217 19.55 -14.59 -10.82
CA THR A 217 19.85 -15.30 -12.07
C THR A 217 19.46 -14.45 -13.28
N ASN A 218 20.28 -14.50 -14.33
CA ASN A 218 20.11 -13.73 -15.58
C ASN A 218 19.97 -12.21 -15.36
N PRO A 219 20.93 -11.54 -14.69
CA PRO A 219 20.90 -10.09 -14.55
C PRO A 219 20.98 -9.38 -15.92
N PRO A 220 20.51 -8.12 -16.01
CA PRO A 220 20.61 -7.34 -17.23
C PRO A 220 22.08 -7.07 -17.60
N GLU A 221 22.34 -6.85 -18.89
CA GLU A 221 23.69 -6.61 -19.41
C GLU A 221 24.37 -5.43 -18.67
N GLY A 222 25.60 -5.66 -18.18
CA GLY A 222 26.41 -4.66 -17.50
C GLY A 222 26.35 -4.68 -15.97
N ILE A 223 25.53 -5.55 -15.36
CA ILE A 223 25.53 -5.80 -13.91
C ILE A 223 25.87 -7.26 -13.68
N ASP A 224 27.07 -7.52 -13.17
CA ASP A 224 27.51 -8.85 -12.81
C ASP A 224 27.47 -9.03 -11.29
N HIS A 225 27.06 -10.22 -10.84
CA HIS A 225 27.05 -10.62 -9.43
C HIS A 225 26.24 -9.73 -8.46
N ILE A 226 24.92 -9.58 -8.68
CA ILE A 226 24.02 -8.84 -7.79
C ILE A 226 23.05 -9.75 -7.05
N THR A 227 22.77 -9.44 -5.79
CA THR A 227 21.75 -10.12 -4.98
C THR A 227 20.36 -9.50 -5.17
N ILE A 228 19.30 -10.23 -4.81
CA ILE A 228 17.93 -9.73 -4.91
C ILE A 228 17.72 -8.48 -4.06
N LYS A 229 18.25 -8.46 -2.82
CA LYS A 229 18.20 -7.27 -1.94
C LYS A 229 18.83 -6.07 -2.62
N GLU A 230 20.05 -6.20 -3.13
CA GLU A 230 20.77 -5.09 -3.79
C GLU A 230 20.04 -4.59 -5.03
N TYR A 231 19.46 -5.49 -5.82
CA TYR A 231 18.67 -5.11 -6.99
C TYR A 231 17.43 -4.30 -6.61
N VAL A 232 16.68 -4.76 -5.60
CA VAL A 232 15.45 -4.10 -5.14
C VAL A 232 15.74 -2.74 -4.50
N GLU A 233 16.81 -2.64 -3.71
CA GLU A 233 17.20 -1.39 -3.04
C GLU A 233 17.79 -0.36 -4.01
N SER A 234 18.54 -0.80 -5.04
CA SER A 234 19.13 0.12 -6.03
C SER A 234 18.14 0.55 -7.12
N THR A 235 17.23 -0.33 -7.53
CA THR A 235 16.28 -0.06 -8.62
C THR A 235 15.03 0.64 -8.11
N PHE A 236 14.39 0.08 -7.09
CA PHE A 236 13.09 0.55 -6.59
C PHE A 236 13.19 1.42 -5.32
N GLU A 237 14.40 1.57 -4.75
CA GLU A 237 14.63 2.28 -3.49
C GLU A 237 13.83 1.70 -2.29
N TYR A 238 13.46 0.41 -2.36
CA TYR A 238 12.72 -0.28 -1.30
C TYR A 238 13.66 -0.92 -0.28
N LYS A 239 14.21 -0.07 0.59
CA LYS A 239 15.20 -0.44 1.62
C LYS A 239 14.59 -1.16 2.81
N HIS A 240 15.27 -2.20 3.28
CA HIS A 240 14.85 -2.93 4.48
C HIS A 240 14.99 -2.08 5.75
N ASP A 241 16.04 -1.27 5.86
CA ASP A 241 16.30 -0.43 7.04
C ASP A 241 15.24 0.67 7.23
N ASP A 242 14.57 1.07 6.14
CA ASP A 242 13.57 2.13 6.14
C ASP A 242 12.15 1.64 6.49
N ILE A 243 11.95 0.35 6.76
CA ILE A 243 10.62 -0.25 7.01
C ILE A 243 9.88 0.50 8.12
N TRP A 244 10.51 0.71 9.28
CA TRP A 244 9.86 1.36 10.43
C TRP A 244 9.57 2.84 10.18
N ARG A 245 10.45 3.53 9.47
CA ARG A 245 10.23 4.92 9.05
C ARG A 245 9.02 5.00 8.13
N ASN A 246 8.95 4.12 7.14
CA ASN A 246 7.86 4.09 6.16
C ASN A 246 6.52 3.73 6.81
N PHE A 247 6.48 2.78 7.76
CA PHE A 247 5.31 2.50 8.60
C PHE A 247 4.81 3.75 9.32
N GLY A 248 5.72 4.48 9.98
CA GLY A 248 5.40 5.72 10.68
C GLY A 248 4.82 6.80 9.75
N ILE A 249 5.37 6.91 8.54
CA ILE A 249 4.88 7.86 7.53
C ILE A 249 3.48 7.48 7.03
N VAL A 250 3.21 6.20 6.75
CA VAL A 250 1.85 5.73 6.37
C VAL A 250 0.86 6.08 7.47
N LEU A 251 1.18 5.79 8.74
CA LEU A 251 0.33 6.15 9.87
C LEU A 251 0.09 7.66 9.95
N ALA A 252 1.13 8.48 9.77
CA ALA A 252 1.03 9.93 9.80
C ALA A 252 0.10 10.47 8.70
N PHE A 253 0.17 9.95 7.47
CA PHE A 253 -0.76 10.31 6.41
C PHE A 253 -2.19 9.86 6.71
N THR A 254 -2.39 8.64 7.24
CA THR A 254 -3.70 8.13 7.64
C THR A 254 -4.36 9.04 8.67
N VAL A 255 -3.61 9.43 9.71
CA VAL A 255 -4.09 10.38 10.73
C VAL A 255 -4.32 11.77 10.12
N GLY A 256 -3.42 12.23 9.25
CA GLY A 256 -3.55 13.50 8.55
C GLY A 256 -4.83 13.62 7.72
N PHE A 257 -5.11 12.64 6.85
CA PHE A 257 -6.37 12.61 6.08
C PHE A 257 -7.60 12.55 6.98
N ARG A 258 -7.50 11.84 8.10
CA ARG A 258 -8.60 11.72 9.05
C ARG A 258 -8.86 13.05 9.78
N LEU A 259 -7.82 13.78 10.19
CA LEU A 259 -7.95 15.11 10.77
C LEU A 259 -8.52 16.11 9.76
N LEU A 260 -8.07 16.07 8.50
CA LEU A 260 -8.65 16.90 7.44
C LEU A 260 -10.14 16.57 7.23
N ALA A 261 -10.53 15.30 7.28
CA ALA A 261 -11.92 14.88 7.17
C ALA A 261 -12.80 15.45 8.30
N LEU A 262 -12.28 15.51 9.54
CA LEU A 262 -12.95 16.15 10.67
C LEU A 262 -13.13 17.66 10.44
N LEU A 263 -12.09 18.35 9.96
CA LEU A 263 -12.17 19.77 9.65
C LEU A 263 -13.21 20.04 8.56
N SER A 264 -13.24 19.21 7.51
CA SER A 264 -14.26 19.29 6.46
C SER A 264 -15.67 19.10 7.02
N LEU A 265 -15.93 18.10 7.86
CA LEU A 265 -17.23 17.91 8.51
C LEU A 265 -17.65 19.08 9.43
N ARG A 266 -16.68 19.75 10.05
CA ARG A 266 -16.94 20.85 10.97
C ARG A 266 -17.29 22.15 10.24
N PHE A 267 -16.52 22.48 9.19
CA PHE A 267 -16.55 23.78 8.53
C PHE A 267 -17.30 23.79 7.20
N ILE A 268 -17.39 22.66 6.50
CA ILE A 268 -18.07 22.58 5.21
C ILE A 268 -19.49 22.06 5.44
N ASN A 269 -20.48 22.81 4.95
CA ASN A 269 -21.88 22.40 4.98
C ASN A 269 -22.50 22.59 3.60
N HIS A 270 -22.72 21.48 2.90
CA HIS A 270 -23.30 21.47 1.55
C HIS A 270 -24.83 21.67 1.52
N GLN A 271 -25.49 21.84 2.68
CA GLN A 271 -26.92 22.19 2.74
C GLN A 271 -27.19 23.70 2.66
N LYS A 272 -26.18 24.53 2.94
CA LYS A 272 -26.30 25.99 2.75
C LYS A 272 -25.88 26.30 1.32
N ARG A 273 -26.86 26.51 0.45
CA ARG A 273 -26.65 26.98 -0.92
C ARG A 273 -26.37 28.48 -0.92
#